data_AF-A0A958K8B2-F1
#
_entry.id   AF-A0A958K8B2-F1
#
_cell.length_a   1.000
_cell.length_b   1.000
_cell.length_c   1.000
_cell.angle_alpha   90.00
_cell.angle_beta   90.00
_cell.angle_gamma   90.00
#
_symmetry.space_group_name_H-M   'P 1'
#
loop_
_entity.id
_entity.type
_entity.pdbx_description
1 polymer ?
#
loop_
_entity_poly.entity_id
_entity_poly.type
_entity_poly.pdbx_seq_one_letter_code
_entity_poly.pdbx_strand_id
1 'polypeptide(L)'
;SVVTLPNSQLISTSVDNLGARLYRRSRCFLGVTYDTHPDLIEAFCEGIRELIRNNPKIRQDFYHVHFNQFGPASLDILLNVFFRVSDFTEEMAEREIFFLEILRLAQKLGVEFAFPTQTLHVYSQQEQPRSPDLGSDLTDRARTIAQNLRLKKLQQTR
;
A
#
# COMPACT_ATOMS: atom_id res chain seq x y z
N SER A 1 37.00 -4.86 -2.99
CA SER A 1 36.89 -5.77 -4.15
C SER A 1 37.45 -5.05 -5.35
N VAL A 2 38.31 -5.69 -6.14
CA VAL A 2 38.87 -5.10 -7.38
C VAL A 2 38.07 -5.64 -8.56
N VAL A 3 37.63 -4.75 -9.45
CA VAL A 3 36.86 -5.11 -10.65
C VAL A 3 37.71 -4.81 -11.87
N THR A 4 37.99 -5.83 -12.68
CA THR A 4 38.74 -5.68 -13.94
C THR A 4 37.75 -5.72 -15.10
N LEU A 5 37.71 -4.65 -15.88
CA LEU A 5 36.87 -4.54 -17.08
C LEU A 5 37.75 -4.53 -18.34
N PRO A 6 37.44 -5.34 -19.36
CA PRO A 6 38.16 -5.31 -20.63
C PRO A 6 37.78 -4.05 -21.42
N ASN A 7 38.78 -3.42 -22.05
CA ASN A 7 38.59 -2.18 -22.82
C ASN A 7 37.57 -2.32 -23.97
N SER A 8 37.43 -3.52 -24.55
CA SER A 8 36.43 -3.80 -25.58
C SER A 8 35.00 -3.55 -25.09
N GLN A 9 34.68 -3.90 -23.84
CA GLN A 9 33.37 -3.65 -23.23
C GLN A 9 33.16 -2.18 -22.87
N LEU A 10 34.23 -1.45 -22.54
CA LEU A 10 34.15 0.00 -22.28
C LEU A 10 33.82 0.80 -23.54
N ILE A 11 34.31 0.37 -24.70
CA ILE A 11 34.06 1.07 -25.98
C ILE A 11 32.64 0.80 -26.49
N SER A 12 32.09 -0.40 -26.26
CA SER A 12 30.78 -0.80 -26.77
C SER A 12 29.61 -0.28 -25.94
N THR A 13 29.85 0.16 -24.71
CA THR A 13 28.80 0.46 -23.72
C THR A 13 28.74 1.96 -23.45
N SER A 14 27.53 2.51 -23.29
CA SER A 14 27.36 3.89 -22.85
C SER A 14 27.84 4.04 -21.41
N VAL A 15 28.80 4.94 -21.17
CA VAL A 15 29.33 5.21 -19.84
C VAL A 15 28.70 6.49 -19.29
N ASP A 16 27.91 6.35 -18.23
CA ASP A 16 27.34 7.48 -17.50
C ASP A 16 28.27 7.90 -16.36
N ASN A 17 28.84 9.10 -16.46
CA ASN A 17 29.67 9.65 -15.39
C ASN A 17 28.81 10.25 -14.27
N LEU A 18 28.49 9.44 -13.27
CA LEU A 18 27.72 9.87 -12.11
C LEU A 18 28.47 10.84 -11.18
N GLY A 19 29.80 10.96 -11.30
CA GLY A 19 30.61 11.89 -10.52
C GLY A 19 30.60 13.32 -11.07
N ALA A 20 30.46 13.48 -12.39
CA ALA A 20 30.43 14.79 -13.05
C ALA A 20 29.01 15.40 -13.13
N ARG A 21 28.01 14.79 -12.48
CA ARG A 21 26.63 15.27 -12.53
C ARG A 21 26.46 16.54 -11.69
N LEU A 22 25.83 17.56 -12.26
CA LEU A 22 25.52 18.82 -11.56
C LEU A 22 24.26 18.73 -10.70
N TYR A 23 23.33 17.85 -11.09
CA TYR A 23 22.04 17.72 -10.44
C TYR A 23 21.81 16.28 -10.03
N ARG A 24 21.28 16.12 -8.82
CA ARG A 24 20.91 14.83 -8.26
C ARG A 24 19.40 14.78 -8.09
N ARG A 25 18.75 13.83 -8.77
CA ARG A 25 17.30 13.70 -8.77
C ARG A 25 16.83 12.93 -7.54
N SER A 26 15.88 13.51 -6.81
CA SER A 26 15.13 12.83 -5.76
C SER A 26 13.68 12.69 -6.19
N ARG A 27 13.21 11.44 -6.25
CA ARG A 27 11.83 11.09 -6.58
C ARG A 27 11.24 10.35 -5.40
N CYS A 28 10.13 10.85 -4.88
CA CYS A 28 9.35 10.14 -3.87
C CYS A 28 7.85 10.34 -4.09
N PHE A 29 7.07 9.48 -3.47
CA PHE A 29 5.62 9.58 -3.40
C PHE A 29 5.24 9.89 -1.96
N LEU A 30 4.48 10.95 -1.76
CA LEU A 30 3.92 11.34 -0.49
C LEU A 30 2.48 10.84 -0.46
N GLY A 31 2.21 9.82 0.36
CA GLY A 31 0.88 9.24 0.50
C GLY A 31 0.05 9.97 1.56
N VAL A 32 -1.03 10.62 1.16
CA VAL A 32 -1.99 11.26 2.08
C VAL A 32 -3.25 10.41 2.25
N THR A 33 -4.00 10.61 3.33
CA THR A 33 -5.23 9.85 3.61
C THR A 33 -6.34 10.17 2.61
N TYR A 34 -7.21 9.18 2.35
CA TYR A 34 -8.36 9.33 1.47
C TYR A 34 -9.44 10.29 2.01
N ASP A 35 -9.42 10.55 3.31
CA ASP A 35 -10.36 11.46 3.98
C ASP A 35 -10.01 12.95 3.76
N THR A 36 -8.85 13.25 3.18
CA THR A 36 -8.39 14.62 2.96
C THR A 36 -9.20 15.30 1.86
N HIS A 37 -9.74 16.49 2.14
CA HIS A 37 -10.49 17.28 1.16
C HIS A 37 -9.61 17.69 -0.04
N PRO A 38 -10.13 17.69 -1.29
CA PRO A 38 -9.35 18.05 -2.48
C PRO A 38 -8.65 19.42 -2.38
N ASP A 39 -9.32 20.44 -1.84
CA ASP A 39 -8.74 21.77 -1.66
C ASP A 39 -7.49 21.77 -0.77
N LEU A 40 -7.44 20.89 0.24
CA LEU A 40 -6.26 20.75 1.10
C LEU A 40 -5.10 20.08 0.37
N ILE A 41 -5.40 19.14 -0.54
CA ILE A 41 -4.39 18.48 -1.39
C ILE A 41 -3.77 19.50 -2.35
N GLU A 42 -4.59 20.37 -2.94
CA GLU A 42 -4.13 21.45 -3.80
C GLU A 42 -3.27 22.46 -3.03
N ALA A 43 -3.73 22.90 -1.85
CA ALA A 43 -3.00 23.80 -0.97
C ALA A 43 -1.67 23.19 -0.51
N PHE A 44 -1.65 21.89 -0.17
CA PHE A 44 -0.43 21.18 0.20
C PHE A 44 0.54 21.09 -0.97
N CYS A 45 0.07 20.77 -2.18
CA CYS A 45 0.91 20.78 -3.37
C CYS A 45 1.51 22.16 -3.62
N GLU A 46 0.74 23.24 -3.55
CA GLU A 46 1.27 24.60 -3.75
C GLU A 46 2.25 24.99 -2.66
N GLY A 47 1.97 24.69 -1.39
CA GLY A 47 2.90 24.95 -0.29
C GLY A 47 4.25 24.24 -0.47
N ILE A 48 4.26 23.01 -1.01
CA ILE A 48 5.51 22.33 -1.35
C ILE A 48 6.23 23.05 -2.51
N ARG A 49 5.51 23.55 -3.51
CA ARG A 49 6.12 24.34 -4.60
C ARG A 49 6.74 25.63 -4.07
N GLU A 50 6.12 26.28 -3.10
CA GLU A 50 6.69 27.45 -2.43
C GLU A 50 7.97 27.10 -1.65
N LEU A 51 7.99 25.99 -0.91
CA LEU A 51 9.22 25.51 -0.25
C LEU A 51 10.36 25.28 -1.24
N ILE A 52 10.06 24.72 -2.42
CA ILE A 52 11.04 24.54 -3.50
C ILE A 52 11.58 25.88 -4.02
N ARG A 53 10.69 26.87 -4.23
CA ARG A 53 11.09 28.21 -4.69
C ARG A 53 11.95 28.95 -3.66
N ASN A 54 11.73 28.70 -2.37
CA ASN A 54 12.49 29.33 -1.30
C ASN A 54 13.87 28.70 -1.07
N ASN A 55 14.09 27.46 -1.51
CA ASN A 55 15.35 26.76 -1.30
C ASN A 55 16.32 26.92 -2.49
N PRO A 56 17.45 27.63 -2.35
CA PRO A 56 18.39 27.89 -3.45
C PRO A 56 19.18 26.65 -3.90
N LYS A 57 19.19 25.58 -3.08
CA LYS A 57 19.89 24.32 -3.41
C LYS A 57 19.04 23.39 -4.28
N ILE A 58 17.76 23.70 -4.47
CA ILE A 58 16.88 22.95 -5.35
C ILE A 58 16.78 23.68 -6.69
N ARG A 59 16.81 22.93 -7.78
CA ARG A 59 16.61 23.49 -9.12
C ARG A 59 15.16 23.96 -9.27
N GLN A 60 15.00 25.23 -9.59
CA GLN A 60 13.69 25.88 -9.72
C GLN A 60 13.09 25.75 -11.13
N ASP A 61 13.92 25.55 -12.16
CA ASP A 61 13.40 25.49 -13.54
C ASP A 61 12.64 24.20 -13.85
N PHE A 62 12.93 23.12 -13.10
CA PHE A 62 12.43 21.79 -13.42
C PHE A 62 12.17 20.98 -12.15
N TYR A 63 10.93 21.04 -11.69
CA TYR A 63 10.40 20.24 -10.59
C TYR A 63 8.95 19.85 -10.90
N HIS A 64 8.51 18.71 -10.37
CA HIS A 64 7.13 18.26 -10.49
C HIS A 64 6.59 17.91 -9.11
N VAL A 65 5.51 18.58 -8.74
CA VAL A 65 4.73 18.31 -7.52
C VAL A 65 3.28 18.23 -7.94
N HIS A 66 2.76 17.02 -8.11
CA HIS A 66 1.40 16.80 -8.58
C HIS A 66 0.80 15.56 -7.93
N PHE A 67 -0.50 15.60 -7.69
CA PHE A 67 -1.25 14.38 -7.43
C PHE A 67 -1.12 13.44 -8.64
N ASN A 68 -0.59 12.24 -8.42
CA ASN A 68 -0.17 11.35 -9.50
C ASN A 68 -1.01 10.09 -9.59
N GLN A 69 -1.35 9.49 -8.45
CA GLN A 69 -2.00 8.18 -8.45
C GLN A 69 -2.86 7.96 -7.20
N PHE A 70 -3.92 7.18 -7.37
CA PHE A 70 -4.66 6.55 -6.29
C PHE A 70 -3.97 5.23 -5.90
N GLY A 71 -3.31 5.22 -4.75
CA GLY A 71 -2.67 4.05 -4.16
C GLY A 71 -3.67 3.16 -3.41
N PRO A 72 -3.31 1.93 -3.04
CA PRO A 72 -4.24 0.98 -2.40
C PRO A 72 -4.75 1.45 -1.03
N ALA A 73 -3.96 2.24 -0.31
CA ALA A 73 -4.31 2.78 1.01
C ALA A 73 -3.99 4.29 1.13
N SER A 74 -3.57 4.94 0.05
CA SER A 74 -3.10 6.33 0.05
C SER A 74 -3.45 7.06 -1.25
N LEU A 75 -3.56 8.38 -1.16
CA LEU A 75 -3.54 9.30 -2.29
C LEU A 75 -2.09 9.75 -2.53
N ASP A 76 -1.49 9.35 -3.66
CA ASP A 76 -0.06 9.51 -3.89
C ASP A 76 0.25 10.80 -4.65
N ILE A 77 0.96 11.70 -3.98
CA ILE A 77 1.50 12.93 -4.55
C ILE A 77 2.93 12.66 -4.98
N LEU A 78 3.20 12.83 -6.28
CA LEU A 78 4.55 12.72 -6.83
C LEU A 78 5.35 13.98 -6.47
N LEU A 79 6.46 13.78 -5.77
CA LEU A 79 7.49 14.77 -5.54
C LEU A 79 8.72 14.38 -6.37
N ASN A 80 9.04 15.19 -7.38
CA ASN A 80 10.21 15.00 -8.23
C ASN A 80 11.02 16.30 -8.28
N VAL A 81 12.16 16.30 -7.60
CA VAL A 81 13.02 17.47 -7.41
C VAL A 81 14.47 17.16 -7.75
N PHE A 82 15.24 18.19 -8.08
CA PHE A 82 16.65 18.08 -8.42
C PHE A 82 17.48 18.95 -7.50
N PHE A 83 18.34 18.33 -6.71
CA PHE A 83 19.28 19.04 -5.83
C PHE A 83 20.55 19.39 -6.60
N ARG A 84 21.02 20.62 -6.44
CA ARG A 84 22.29 21.12 -6.97
C ARG A 84 23.39 20.92 -5.93
N VAL A 85 23.83 19.68 -5.79
CA VAL A 85 24.84 19.26 -4.81
C VAL A 85 25.87 18.35 -5.47
N SER A 86 27.12 18.47 -5.05
CA SER A 86 28.25 17.71 -5.61
C SER A 86 28.32 16.32 -5.00
N ASP A 87 28.15 16.22 -3.67
CA ASP A 87 28.31 14.98 -2.93
C ASP A 87 26.99 14.33 -2.50
N PHE A 88 27.03 13.02 -2.26
CA PHE A 88 25.91 12.26 -1.72
C PHE A 88 25.61 12.65 -0.27
N THR A 89 26.62 12.97 0.54
CA THR A 89 26.42 13.36 1.95
C THR A 89 25.60 14.64 2.06
N GLU A 90 25.94 15.64 1.24
CA GLU A 90 25.19 16.90 1.16
C GLU A 90 23.77 16.68 0.63
N GLU A 91 23.60 15.81 -0.36
CA GLU A 91 22.28 15.42 -0.87
C GLU A 91 21.39 14.85 0.25
N MET A 92 21.94 14.00 1.12
CA MET A 92 21.18 13.41 2.22
C MET A 92 20.76 14.45 3.25
N ALA A 93 21.67 15.34 3.64
CA ALA A 93 21.38 16.40 4.60
C ALA A 93 20.32 17.39 4.09
N GLU A 94 20.44 17.83 2.84
CA GLU A 94 19.45 18.74 2.23
C GLU A 94 18.10 18.07 2.02
N ARG A 95 18.10 16.78 1.65
CA ARG A 95 16.86 16.01 1.52
C ARG A 95 16.17 15.85 2.87
N GLU A 96 16.91 15.61 3.94
CA GLU A 96 16.36 15.52 5.30
C GLU A 96 15.70 16.84 5.71
N ILE A 97 16.41 17.96 5.57
CA ILE A 97 15.87 19.30 5.89
C ILE A 97 14.58 19.55 5.10
N PHE A 98 14.60 19.30 3.80
CA PHE A 98 13.45 19.51 2.93
C PHE A 98 12.25 18.62 3.30
N PHE A 99 12.48 17.34 3.61
CA PHE A 99 11.40 16.44 4.03
C PHE A 99 10.81 16.84 5.39
N LEU A 100 11.63 17.31 6.32
CA LEU A 100 11.15 17.84 7.59
C LEU A 100 10.31 19.10 7.42
N GLU A 101 10.64 19.97 6.47
CA GLU A 101 9.81 21.13 6.12
C GLU A 101 8.46 20.72 5.53
N ILE A 102 8.44 19.71 4.66
CA ILE A 102 7.19 19.14 4.13
C ILE A 102 6.33 18.56 5.27
N LEU A 103 6.92 17.83 6.22
CA LEU A 103 6.20 17.31 7.38
C LEU A 103 5.59 18.45 8.23
N ARG A 104 6.35 19.52 8.46
CA ARG A 104 5.85 20.71 9.18
C ARG A 104 4.72 21.39 8.41
N LEU A 105 4.81 21.47 7.08
CA LEU A 105 3.75 22.02 6.23
C LEU A 105 2.47 21.17 6.31
N ALA A 106 2.60 19.84 6.23
CA ALA A 106 1.48 18.92 6.36
C ALA A 106 0.76 19.11 7.70
N GLN A 107 1.50 19.19 8.81
CA GLN A 107 0.93 19.46 10.13
C GLN A 107 0.20 20.81 10.22
N LYS A 108 0.74 21.87 9.60
CA LYS A 108 0.09 23.19 9.58
C LYS A 108 -1.23 23.20 8.83
N LEU A 109 -1.33 22.42 7.74
CA LEU A 109 -2.53 22.31 6.91
C LEU A 109 -3.52 21.25 7.43
N GLY A 110 -3.13 20.46 8.44
CA GLY A 110 -3.94 19.36 8.96
C GLY A 110 -4.01 18.16 8.01
N VAL A 111 -3.03 17.99 7.13
CA VAL A 111 -2.94 16.84 6.23
C VAL A 111 -2.25 15.68 6.94
N GLU A 112 -2.93 14.55 7.01
CA GLU A 112 -2.41 13.32 7.61
C GLU A 112 -1.80 12.40 6.55
N PHE A 113 -0.69 11.76 6.91
CA PHE A 113 -0.06 10.75 6.07
C PHE A 113 -0.77 9.41 6.21
N ALA A 114 -0.93 8.72 5.09
CA ALA A 114 -1.60 7.44 5.05
C ALA A 114 -0.74 6.33 5.67
N PHE A 115 -1.36 5.54 6.53
CA PHE A 115 -0.84 4.25 6.98
C PHE A 115 -1.45 3.14 6.11
N PRO A 116 -0.80 1.97 5.98
CA PRO A 116 -1.43 0.83 5.33
C PRO A 116 -2.67 0.38 6.12
N THR A 117 -3.86 0.71 5.61
CA THR A 117 -5.15 0.32 6.20
C THR A 117 -5.74 -0.91 5.51
N GLN A 118 -6.38 -1.79 6.27
CA GLN A 118 -7.14 -2.93 5.74
C GLN A 118 -8.51 -3.01 6.42
N THR A 119 -9.56 -3.22 5.63
CA THR A 119 -10.91 -3.47 6.14
C THR A 119 -11.13 -4.96 6.26
N LEU A 120 -11.20 -5.47 7.50
CA LEU A 120 -11.47 -6.89 7.77
C LEU A 120 -12.98 -7.12 7.92
N HIS A 121 -13.58 -7.81 6.95
CA HIS A 121 -14.97 -8.28 7.05
C HIS A 121 -15.03 -9.59 7.84
N VAL A 122 -15.37 -9.51 9.13
CA VAL A 122 -15.56 -10.68 9.98
C VAL A 122 -16.98 -11.21 9.79
N TYR A 123 -17.12 -12.33 9.08
CA TYR A 123 -18.38 -13.06 9.00
C TYR A 123 -18.50 -13.96 10.23
N SER A 124 -19.37 -13.59 11.18
CA SER A 124 -19.80 -14.54 12.20
C SER A 124 -20.70 -15.57 11.52
N GLN A 125 -20.22 -16.81 11.39
CA GLN A 125 -21.06 -17.92 10.99
C GLN A 125 -22.11 -18.08 12.09
N GLN A 126 -23.31 -17.55 11.86
CA GLN A 126 -24.46 -17.90 12.69
C GLN A 126 -24.59 -19.41 12.58
N GLU A 127 -24.53 -20.11 13.72
CA GLU A 127 -24.90 -21.52 13.81
C GLU A 127 -26.33 -21.63 13.27
N GLN A 128 -26.45 -21.95 11.99
CA GLN A 128 -27.71 -22.40 11.42
C GLN A 128 -28.12 -23.58 12.31
N PRO A 129 -29.31 -23.57 12.91
CA PRO A 129 -29.78 -24.72 13.68
C PRO A 129 -29.63 -25.91 12.75
N ARG A 130 -28.79 -26.88 13.15
CA ARG A 130 -28.61 -28.15 12.44
C ARG A 130 -30.00 -28.59 12.06
N SER A 131 -30.28 -28.64 10.75
CA SER A 131 -31.53 -29.18 10.25
C SER A 131 -31.78 -30.48 10.99
N PRO A 132 -32.98 -30.72 11.57
CA PRO A 132 -33.23 -31.97 12.29
C PRO A 132 -32.86 -33.11 11.36
N ASP A 133 -31.93 -33.97 11.81
CA ASP A 133 -31.42 -35.09 11.03
C ASP A 133 -32.60 -35.94 10.59
N LEU A 134 -33.05 -35.77 9.35
CA LEU A 134 -34.18 -36.52 8.78
C LEU A 134 -33.89 -38.03 8.70
N GLY A 135 -32.63 -38.43 8.97
CA GLY A 135 -32.15 -39.80 8.99
C GLY A 135 -32.39 -40.56 10.29
N SER A 136 -32.49 -39.91 11.46
CA SER A 136 -32.72 -40.63 12.72
C SER A 136 -34.15 -41.19 12.78
N ASP A 137 -35.14 -40.40 12.36
CA ASP A 137 -36.56 -40.77 12.40
C ASP A 137 -36.92 -41.94 11.49
N LEU A 138 -36.28 -42.05 10.31
CA LEU A 138 -36.48 -43.18 9.40
C LEU A 138 -35.90 -44.48 9.99
N THR A 139 -34.77 -44.39 10.69
CA THR A 139 -34.09 -45.54 11.30
C THR A 139 -34.91 -46.07 12.48
N ASP A 140 -35.48 -45.17 13.29
CA ASP A 140 -36.32 -45.55 14.42
C ASP A 140 -37.67 -46.12 13.97
N ARG A 141 -38.30 -45.54 12.94
CA ARG A 141 -39.52 -46.12 12.33
C ARG A 141 -39.26 -47.49 11.71
N ALA A 142 -38.12 -47.69 11.03
CA ALA A 142 -37.75 -48.99 10.48
C ALA A 142 -37.54 -50.05 11.58
N ARG A 143 -36.93 -49.68 12.71
CA ARG A 143 -36.79 -50.56 13.88
C ARG A 143 -38.13 -50.96 14.48
N THR A 144 -39.05 -50.02 14.66
CA THR A 144 -40.40 -50.29 15.19
C THR A 144 -41.21 -51.20 14.25
N ILE A 145 -41.15 -50.96 12.93
CA ILE A 145 -41.82 -51.80 11.94
C ILE A 145 -41.24 -53.22 11.94
N ALA A 146 -39.92 -53.38 12.00
CA ALA A 146 -39.27 -54.68 12.07
C ALA A 146 -39.65 -55.45 13.35
N GLN A 147 -39.75 -54.77 14.49
CA GLN A 147 -40.16 -55.37 15.76
C GLN A 147 -41.62 -55.83 15.74
N ASN A 148 -42.52 -55.02 15.15
CA ASN A 148 -43.93 -55.38 14.98
C ASN A 148 -44.15 -56.52 13.97
N LEU A 149 -43.35 -56.58 12.89
CA LEU A 149 -43.41 -57.68 11.92
C LEU A 149 -42.94 -59.00 12.54
N ARG A 150 -41.91 -58.93 13.41
CA ARG A 150 -41.38 -60.09 14.15
C ARG A 150 -42.40 -60.64 15.16
N LEU A 151 -43.13 -59.76 15.85
CA LEU A 151 -44.21 -60.14 16.76
C LEU A 151 -45.41 -60.76 16.02
N LYS A 152 -45.78 -60.23 14.84
CA LYS A 152 -46.83 -60.83 13.99
C LYS A 152 -46.46 -62.21 13.47
N LYS A 153 -45.19 -62.44 13.08
CA LYS A 153 -44.74 -63.79 12.66
C LYS A 153 -44.79 -64.82 13.80
N LEU A 154 -44.54 -64.42 15.04
CA LEU A 154 -44.64 -65.32 16.21
C LEU A 154 -46.08 -65.66 16.59
N GLN A 155 -47.06 -64.80 16.26
CA GLN A 155 -48.48 -65.07 16.49
C GLN A 155 -49.13 -65.96 15.42
N GLN A 156 -48.49 -66.13 14.25
CA GLN A 156 -48.99 -66.99 13.16
C GLN A 156 -48.45 -68.43 13.17
N THR A 157 -47.58 -68.80 14.12
CA THR A 157 -47.00 -70.16 14.25
C THR A 157 -47.52 -70.93 15.47
N ARG A 158 -48.74 -70.62 15.92
CA ARG A 158 -49.53 -71.42 16.86
C ARG A 158 -50.88 -71.71 16.22
#